data_AF-A0A0M8V3P3-F1
#
_entry.id   AF-A0A0M8V3P3-F1
#
_cell.length_a   1.000
_cell.length_b   1.000
_cell.length_c   1.000
_cell.angle_alpha   90.00
_cell.angle_beta   90.00
_cell.angle_gamma   90.00
#
_symmetry.space_group_name_H-M   'P 1'
#
loop_
_entity.id
_entity.type
_entity.pdbx_description
1 polymer ?
#
loop_
_entity_poly.entity_id
_entity_poly.type
_entity_poly.pdbx_seq_one_letter_code
_entity_poly.pdbx_strand_id
1 'polypeptide(L)'
;MKTNWATIYMPLFDSPVPVEPGDVLELTFAAALSDDRVHPDYQLKAALHTADGQQHRGSLVSPHHGGAFRSNVIYRDLFPTG
;
A
#
# COMPACT_ATOMS: atom_id res chain seq x y z
N MET A 1 11.29 6.61 17.12
CA MET A 1 10.26 5.95 17.96
C MET A 1 10.39 4.46 17.73
N LYS A 2 10.59 3.64 18.77
CA LYS A 2 10.77 2.18 18.64
C LYS A 2 9.62 1.50 19.38
N THR A 3 8.81 0.74 18.66
CA THR A 3 7.65 0.03 19.21
C THR A 3 7.82 -1.47 18.97
N ASN A 4 6.98 -2.29 19.62
CA ASN A 4 6.88 -3.73 19.35
C ASN A 4 6.01 -4.06 18.12
N TRP A 5 5.58 -3.05 17.37
CA TRP A 5 4.74 -3.21 16.18
C TRP A 5 5.60 -3.21 14.91
N ALA A 6 5.30 -4.13 14.00
CA ALA A 6 5.89 -4.10 12.66
C ALA A 6 5.31 -2.93 11.85
N THR A 7 6.16 -2.28 11.05
CA THR A 7 5.70 -1.32 10.04
C THR A 7 5.09 -2.07 8.87
N ILE A 8 3.87 -1.69 8.48
CA ILE A 8 3.19 -2.27 7.32
C ILE A 8 3.38 -1.33 6.13
N TYR A 9 3.94 -1.86 5.05
CA TYR A 9 4.13 -1.14 3.78
C TYR A 9 2.96 -1.43 2.85
N MET A 10 2.33 -0.40 2.28
CA MET A 10 1.19 -0.55 1.37
C MET A 10 1.60 -0.04 -0.02
N PRO A 11 2.15 -0.90 -0.89
CA PRO A 11 2.61 -0.50 -2.23
C PRO A 11 1.41 -0.23 -3.15
N LEU A 12 1.07 1.06 -3.31
CA LEU A 12 -0.15 1.51 -4.01
C LEU A 12 -0.07 1.47 -5.54
N PHE A 13 1.14 1.60 -6.09
CA PHE A 13 1.40 1.64 -7.53
C PHE A 13 2.31 0.47 -7.91
N ASP A 14 2.14 -0.06 -9.12
CA ASP A 14 2.94 -1.18 -9.63
C ASP A 14 4.40 -0.79 -9.89
N SER A 15 4.63 0.50 -10.18
CA SER A 15 5.95 1.10 -10.37
C SER A 15 6.11 2.34 -9.50
N PRO A 16 7.33 2.68 -9.07
CA PRO A 16 7.60 3.96 -8.42
C PRO A 16 7.12 5.13 -9.30
N VAL A 17 6.44 6.08 -8.67
CA VAL A 17 6.02 7.33 -9.33
C VAL A 17 6.81 8.47 -8.70
N PRO A 18 7.61 9.22 -9.48
CA PRO A 18 8.27 10.43 -9.00
C PRO A 18 7.26 11.44 -8.48
N VAL A 19 7.61 12.17 -7.42
CA VAL A 19 6.80 13.24 -6.86
C VAL A 19 7.63 14.49 -6.65
N GLU A 20 6.99 15.64 -6.80
CA GLU A 20 7.58 16.96 -6.61
C GLU A 20 6.79 17.79 -5.58
N PRO A 21 7.41 18.82 -4.98
CA PRO A 21 6.67 19.73 -4.10
C PRO A 21 5.47 20.35 -4.81
N GLY A 22 4.29 20.15 -4.22
CA GLY A 22 3.02 20.63 -4.79
C GLY A 22 2.13 19.51 -5.34
N ASP A 23 2.68 18.33 -5.57
CA ASP A 23 1.88 17.14 -5.89
C ASP A 23 0.95 16.76 -4.74
N VAL A 24 -0.23 16.26 -5.07
CA VAL A 24 -1.27 15.89 -4.10
C VAL A 24 -1.62 14.42 -4.26
N LEU A 25 -1.42 13.65 -3.19
CA LEU A 25 -1.87 12.27 -3.11
C LEU A 25 -3.21 12.19 -2.35
N GLU A 26 -4.29 11.93 -3.06
CA GLU A 26 -5.59 11.61 -2.49
C GLU A 26 -5.70 10.11 -2.20
N LEU A 27 -6.14 9.77 -0.99
CA LEU A 27 -6.26 8.40 -0.52
C LEU A 27 -7.64 8.14 0.06
N THR A 28 -8.28 7.07 -0.40
CA THR A 28 -9.39 6.43 0.31
C THR A 28 -8.85 5.18 0.99
N PHE A 29 -9.00 5.10 2.31
CA PHE A 29 -8.58 3.96 3.11
C PHE A 29 -9.78 3.35 3.82
N ALA A 30 -9.94 2.04 3.70
CA ALA A 30 -10.95 1.28 4.40
C ALA A 30 -10.32 0.08 5.12
N ALA A 31 -10.85 -0.23 6.30
CA ALA A 31 -10.51 -1.42 7.06
C ALA A 31 -11.80 -2.13 7.48
N ALA A 32 -11.82 -3.44 7.34
CA ALA A 32 -12.87 -4.30 7.87
C ALA A 32 -12.21 -5.47 8.60
N LEU A 33 -12.91 -6.07 9.57
CA LEU A 33 -12.44 -7.35 10.11
C LEU A 33 -12.58 -8.43 9.05
N SER A 34 -11.58 -9.30 8.97
CA SER A 34 -11.56 -10.49 8.12
C SER A 34 -12.60 -11.50 8.59
N ASP A 35 -12.69 -12.64 7.89
CA ASP A 35 -13.63 -13.72 8.21
C ASP A 35 -13.46 -14.30 9.63
N ASP A 36 -12.27 -14.19 10.21
CA ASP A 36 -12.01 -14.58 11.59
C ASP A 36 -12.50 -13.60 12.66
N ARG A 37 -12.93 -12.40 12.25
CA ARG A 37 -13.38 -11.30 13.12
C ARG A 37 -12.33 -10.80 14.12
N VAL A 38 -11.06 -11.05 13.86
CA VAL A 38 -9.92 -10.65 14.71
C VAL A 38 -8.95 -9.79 13.91
N HIS A 39 -8.54 -10.23 12.74
CA HIS A 39 -7.53 -9.55 11.93
C HIS A 39 -8.18 -8.61 10.90
N PRO A 40 -7.52 -7.49 10.55
CA PRO A 40 -8.05 -6.56 9.56
C PRO A 40 -7.70 -6.96 8.13
N ASP A 41 -8.68 -6.76 7.23
CA ASP A 41 -8.47 -6.63 5.80
C ASP A 41 -8.46 -5.15 5.43
N TYR A 42 -7.50 -4.73 4.60
CA TYR A 42 -7.35 -3.35 4.16
C TYR A 42 -7.66 -3.18 2.68
N GLN A 43 -8.31 -2.07 2.35
CA GLN A 43 -8.55 -1.64 0.97
C GLN A 43 -8.15 -0.18 0.81
N LEU A 44 -7.36 0.09 -0.23
CA LEU A 44 -6.88 1.43 -0.54
C LEU A 44 -7.16 1.76 -2.00
N LYS A 45 -7.53 3.01 -2.24
CA LYS A 45 -7.54 3.64 -3.57
C LYS A 45 -6.78 4.95 -3.49
N ALA A 46 -5.99 5.22 -4.51
CA ALA A 46 -5.12 6.38 -4.60
C ALA A 46 -5.30 7.11 -5.92
N ALA A 47 -5.25 8.43 -5.85
CA ALA A 47 -5.05 9.31 -6.98
C ALA A 47 -3.92 10.30 -6.64
N LEU A 48 -2.79 10.18 -7.33
CA LEU A 48 -1.73 11.18 -7.29
C LEU A 48 -1.98 12.18 -8.41
N HIS A 49 -2.11 13.45 -8.04
CA HIS A 49 -2.21 14.59 -8.93
C HIS A 49 -0.87 15.30 -8.95
N THR A 50 -0.20 15.30 -10.08
CA THR A 50 1.09 15.97 -10.24
C THR A 50 0.90 17.44 -10.64
N ALA A 51 1.88 18.28 -10.33
CA ALA A 51 1.84 19.71 -10.66
C ALA A 51 1.78 19.99 -12.18
N ASP A 52 2.28 19.07 -13.01
CA ASP A 52 2.18 19.12 -14.48
C ASP A 52 0.81 18.64 -15.02
N GLY A 53 -0.12 18.29 -14.12
CA GLY A 53 -1.49 17.90 -14.43
C GLY A 53 -1.68 16.43 -14.78
N GLN A 54 -0.67 15.58 -14.66
CA GLN A 54 -0.84 14.13 -14.76
C GLN A 54 -1.60 13.57 -13.56
N GLN A 55 -2.27 12.43 -13.78
CA GLN A 55 -2.95 11.70 -12.73
C GLN A 55 -2.52 10.24 -12.74
N HIS A 56 -1.95 9.77 -11.63
CA HIS A 56 -1.62 8.36 -11.44
C HIS A 56 -2.62 7.73 -10.48
N ARG A 57 -3.21 6.60 -10.87
CA ARG A 57 -4.18 5.87 -10.05
C ARG A 57 -3.58 4.57 -9.56
N GLY A 58 -3.86 4.27 -8.30
CA GLY A 58 -3.40 3.06 -7.63
C GLY A 58 -4.51 2.47 -6.79
N SER A 59 -4.43 1.17 -6.56
CA SER A 59 -5.29 0.49 -5.60
C SER A 59 -4.57 -0.70 -5.00
N LEU A 60 -4.85 -0.96 -3.74
CA LEU A 60 -4.31 -2.11 -3.04
C LEU A 60 -5.42 -2.79 -2.24
N VAL A 61 -5.40 -4.12 -2.25
CA VAL A 61 -6.12 -4.94 -1.27
C VAL A 61 -5.06 -5.71 -0.50
N SER A 62 -5.14 -5.65 0.83
CA SER A 62 -4.24 -6.36 1.73
C SER A 62 -5.10 -7.21 2.68
N PRO A 63 -5.48 -8.42 2.26
CA PRO A 63 -6.28 -9.30 3.08
C PRO A 63 -5.40 -10.06 4.08
N HIS A 64 -5.94 -10.37 5.26
CA HIS A 64 -5.29 -11.25 6.23
C HIS A 64 -5.08 -12.66 5.67
N HIS A 65 -6.08 -13.16 4.94
CA HIS A 65 -6.07 -14.48 4.31
C HIS A 65 -5.91 -14.40 2.77
N GLY A 66 -5.29 -15.41 2.18
CA GLY A 66 -5.32 -15.62 0.72
C GLY A 66 -4.41 -14.71 -0.12
N GLY A 67 -3.58 -13.87 0.49
CA GLY A 67 -2.56 -13.08 -0.22
C GLY A 67 -1.29 -13.87 -0.55
N ALA A 68 -0.71 -13.64 -1.73
CA ALA A 68 0.61 -14.20 -2.06
C ALA A 68 1.71 -13.45 -1.30
N PHE A 69 2.42 -14.16 -0.40
CA PHE A 69 3.60 -13.64 0.28
C PHE A 69 4.64 -13.17 -0.76
N ARG A 70 5.21 -11.97 -0.58
CA ARG A 70 6.18 -11.36 -1.50
C ARG A 70 5.65 -11.11 -2.93
N SER A 71 4.34 -10.97 -3.11
CA SER A 71 3.73 -10.66 -4.41
C SER A 71 4.17 -9.31 -4.97
N ASN A 72 4.41 -8.31 -4.12
CA ASN A 72 4.93 -7.00 -4.53
C ASN A 72 6.46 -6.93 -4.45
N VAL A 73 7.08 -6.16 -5.35
CA VAL A 73 8.54 -5.93 -5.38
C VAL A 73 9.07 -5.38 -4.05
N ILE A 74 8.36 -4.45 -3.40
CA ILE A 74 8.77 -3.88 -2.11
C ILE A 74 8.91 -4.97 -1.05
N TYR A 75 7.99 -5.94 -1.00
CA TYR A 75 8.06 -7.03 -0.04
C TYR A 75 9.15 -8.05 -0.36
N ARG A 76 9.56 -8.21 -1.63
CA ARG A 76 10.72 -9.04 -1.99
C ARG A 76 12.02 -8.39 -1.52
N ASP A 77 12.12 -7.08 -1.65
CA ASP A 77 13.31 -6.33 -1.23
C ASP A 77 13.43 -6.27 0.30
N LEU A 78 12.31 -6.10 1.00
CA LEU A 78 12.26 -6.11 2.48
C LEU A 78 12.49 -7.51 3.08
N PHE A 79 12.10 -8.56 2.36
CA PHE A 79 12.24 -9.94 2.79
C PHE A 79 12.96 -10.76 1.69
N PRO A 80 14.29 -10.65 1.55
CA PRO A 80 15.02 -11.39 0.52
C PRO A 80 15.00 -12.91 0.77
N THR A 81 15.16 -13.71 -0.28
CA THR A 81 15.60 -15.12 -0.16
C THR A 81 17.12 -15.14 0.01
N GLY A 82 17.61 -15.89 0.99
CA GLY A 82 19.03 -16.22 1.10
C GLY A 82 19.50 -17.17 0.01
#